data_AF-A0A843RSY7-F1
#
_entry.id   AF-A0A843RSY7-F1
#
_cell.length_a   1.000
_cell.length_b   1.000
_cell.length_c   1.000
_cell.angle_alpha   90.00
_cell.angle_beta   90.00
_cell.angle_gamma   90.00
#
_symmetry.space_group_name_H-M   'P 1'
#
loop_
_entity.id
_entity.type
_entity.pdbx_description
1 polymer ?
#
loop_
_entity_poly.entity_id
_entity_poly.type
_entity_poly.pdbx_seq_one_letter_code
_entity_poly.pdbx_strand_id
1 'polypeptide(L)'
;MIFFDTGPEGRPAVFADPQRLIVAESAAEVPGALEALREARAAGLWLAGACSYELGYVVEPRLAPLLPAVRRAPLLCFGVFAAPDESAAKELLEAAQHQMPAAGLSTPEPYWSEPDYLTAFERVKAYIAAGDIYQANLTFPMSARRQGSPLGLYAALRGVQPVRHGAMVALGAIPGG
;
A
#
# COMPACT_ATOMS: atom_id res chain seq x y z
N MET A 1 -0.50 -3.80 12.76
CA MET A 1 0.56 -2.79 12.92
C MET A 1 0.91 -2.12 11.59
N ILE A 2 1.46 -0.91 11.64
CA ILE A 2 2.12 -0.25 10.50
C ILE A 2 3.47 0.29 10.96
N PHE A 3 4.51 0.10 10.17
CA PHE A 3 5.82 0.72 10.35
C PHE A 3 6.11 1.67 9.20
N PHE A 4 6.69 2.83 9.50
CA PHE A 4 7.21 3.80 8.53
C PHE A 4 8.71 4.04 8.77
N ASP A 5 9.50 4.03 7.70
CA ASP A 5 10.92 4.39 7.73
C ASP A 5 11.15 5.84 8.13
N THR A 6 10.26 6.73 7.71
CA THR A 6 10.27 8.15 8.01
C THR A 6 8.86 8.57 8.38
N GLY A 7 8.56 8.46 9.67
CA GLY A 7 7.33 8.89 10.31
C GLY A 7 7.39 10.35 10.78
N PRO A 8 6.55 10.71 11.76
CA PRO A 8 6.51 12.05 12.34
C PRO A 8 7.89 12.51 12.81
N GLU A 9 8.19 13.80 12.63
CA GLU A 9 9.51 14.39 12.96
C GLU A 9 10.70 13.78 12.19
N GLY A 10 10.43 13.01 11.12
CA GLY A 10 11.47 12.40 10.29
C GLY A 10 12.12 11.15 10.90
N ARG A 11 11.51 10.56 11.94
CA ARG A 11 12.03 9.37 12.62
C ARG A 11 11.21 8.12 12.27
N PRO A 12 11.81 6.92 12.33
CA PRO A 12 11.05 5.68 12.20
C PRO A 12 9.92 5.62 13.22
N ALA A 13 8.74 5.17 12.80
CA ALA A 13 7.56 5.13 13.67
C ALA A 13 6.77 3.83 13.46
N VAL A 14 6.35 3.22 14.57
CA VAL A 14 5.39 2.11 14.57
C VAL A 14 4.06 2.60 15.11
N PHE A 15 2.99 2.14 14.47
CA PHE A 15 1.62 2.23 14.96
C PHE A 15 1.13 0.80 15.19
N ALA A 16 1.16 0.36 16.43
CA ALA A 16 0.67 -0.94 16.89
C ALA A 16 -0.65 -0.77 17.64
N ASP A 17 -1.43 -1.86 17.72
CA ASP A 17 -2.65 -1.94 18.54
C ASP A 17 -3.64 -0.78 18.36
N PRO A 18 -4.27 -0.67 17.17
CA PRO A 18 -5.22 0.40 16.90
C PRO A 18 -6.40 0.31 17.88
N GLN A 19 -6.82 1.46 18.40
CA GLN A 19 -8.04 1.57 19.21
C GLN A 19 -9.27 1.11 18.42
N ARG A 20 -9.29 1.40 17.13
CA ARG A 20 -10.26 0.91 16.16
C ARG A 20 -9.70 0.99 14.74
N LEU A 21 -10.31 0.23 13.83
CA LEU A 21 -10.08 0.33 12.39
C LEU A 21 -11.22 1.09 11.72
N ILE A 22 -10.89 1.93 10.77
CA ILE A 22 -11.82 2.58 9.84
C ILE A 22 -11.56 1.95 8.47
N VAL A 23 -12.55 1.23 7.95
CA VAL A 23 -12.45 0.45 6.71
C VAL A 23 -13.62 0.83 5.80
N ALA A 24 -13.36 0.99 4.50
CA ALA A 24 -14.39 1.03 3.47
C ALA A 24 -14.13 -0.06 2.44
N GLU A 25 -15.00 -1.06 2.39
CA GLU A 25 -14.93 -2.14 1.40
C GLU A 25 -15.65 -1.77 0.11
N SER A 26 -16.72 -0.97 0.20
CA SER A 26 -17.57 -0.55 -0.91
C SER A 26 -17.55 0.97 -1.14
N ALA A 27 -17.95 1.39 -2.34
CA ALA A 27 -17.99 2.81 -2.70
C ALA A 27 -18.94 3.62 -1.80
N ALA A 28 -20.03 3.01 -1.34
CA ALA A 28 -21.03 3.67 -0.48
C ALA A 28 -20.50 3.97 0.93
N GLU A 29 -19.49 3.23 1.40
CA GLU A 29 -18.90 3.39 2.72
C GLU A 29 -17.82 4.49 2.76
N VAL A 30 -17.26 4.85 1.59
CA VAL A 30 -16.15 5.81 1.49
C VAL A 30 -16.47 7.16 2.14
N PRO A 31 -17.64 7.81 1.89
CA PRO A 31 -17.93 9.09 2.53
C PRO A 31 -17.95 9.02 4.06
N GLY A 32 -18.57 7.99 4.63
CA GLY A 32 -18.65 7.78 6.07
C GLY A 32 -17.28 7.47 6.69
N ALA A 33 -16.46 6.67 6.01
CA ALA A 33 -15.11 6.38 6.45
C ALA A 33 -14.22 7.63 6.42
N LEU A 34 -14.30 8.47 5.39
CA LEU A 34 -13.57 9.74 5.33
C LEU A 34 -13.97 10.68 6.46
N GLU A 35 -15.25 10.73 6.82
CA GLU A 35 -15.71 11.53 7.95
C GLU A 35 -15.18 11.01 9.29
N ALA A 36 -15.24 9.69 9.51
CA ALA A 36 -14.67 9.07 10.70
C ALA A 36 -13.16 9.34 10.85
N LEU A 37 -12.42 9.44 9.74
CA LEU A 37 -11.01 9.86 9.74
C LEU A 37 -10.86 11.33 10.15
N ARG A 38 -11.71 12.23 9.64
CA ARG A 38 -11.68 13.65 10.03
C ARG A 38 -11.98 13.82 11.51
N GLU A 39 -12.99 13.14 12.03
CA GLU A 39 -13.37 13.17 13.45
C GLU A 39 -12.24 12.66 14.35
N ALA A 40 -11.63 11.52 14.01
CA ALA A 40 -10.50 10.96 14.76
C ALA A 40 -9.31 11.94 14.80
N ARG A 41 -8.98 12.54 13.65
CA ARG A 41 -7.92 13.55 13.58
C ARG A 41 -8.26 14.80 14.39
N ALA A 42 -9.50 15.27 14.34
CA ALA A 42 -9.96 16.44 15.12
C ALA A 42 -9.93 16.18 16.63
N ALA A 43 -10.09 14.93 17.05
CA ALA A 43 -9.92 14.49 18.44
C ALA A 43 -8.44 14.37 18.87
N GLY A 44 -7.48 14.72 18.02
CA GLY A 44 -6.05 14.64 18.32
C GLY A 44 -5.46 13.22 18.22
N LEU A 45 -6.20 12.27 17.64
CA LEU A 45 -5.73 10.91 17.44
C LEU A 45 -4.88 10.80 16.18
N TRP A 46 -3.99 9.81 16.18
CA TRP A 46 -3.13 9.48 15.06
C TRP A 46 -3.82 8.50 14.12
N LEU A 47 -3.57 8.67 12.82
CA LEU A 47 -4.11 7.82 11.77
C LEU A 47 -2.96 7.25 10.95
N ALA A 48 -2.94 5.93 10.81
CA ALA A 48 -2.01 5.24 9.92
C ALA A 48 -2.77 4.15 9.16
N GLY A 49 -2.57 4.09 7.85
CA GLY A 49 -3.33 3.21 6.98
C GLY A 49 -2.91 3.32 5.53
N ALA A 50 -3.71 2.70 4.67
CA ALA A 50 -3.53 2.78 3.23
C ALA A 50 -4.88 2.94 2.52
N CYS A 51 -4.82 3.53 1.34
CA CYS A 51 -5.90 3.52 0.35
C CYS A 51 -5.47 2.62 -0.81
N SER A 52 -6.39 1.83 -1.35
CA SER A 52 -6.12 1.11 -2.59
C SER A 52 -6.17 2.05 -3.79
N TYR A 53 -5.57 1.65 -4.91
CA TYR A 53 -5.65 2.40 -6.15
C TYR A 53 -7.10 2.58 -6.62
N GLU A 54 -7.95 1.59 -6.35
CA GLU A 54 -9.36 1.55 -6.73
C GLU A 54 -10.20 2.65 -6.04
N LEU A 55 -9.74 3.24 -4.94
CA LEU A 55 -10.39 4.41 -4.34
C LEU A 55 -10.53 5.56 -5.34
N GLY A 56 -9.59 5.71 -6.29
CA GLY A 56 -9.66 6.74 -7.33
C GLY A 56 -10.92 6.66 -8.20
N TYR A 57 -11.46 5.45 -8.43
CA TYR A 57 -12.70 5.26 -9.19
C TYR A 57 -13.93 5.80 -8.46
N VAL A 58 -13.90 5.84 -7.12
CA VAL A 58 -15.00 6.39 -6.30
C VAL A 58 -14.92 7.92 -6.22
N VAL A 59 -13.71 8.47 -6.23
CA VAL A 59 -13.49 9.92 -6.12
C VAL A 59 -13.78 10.65 -7.44
N GLU A 60 -13.49 10.03 -8.60
CA GLU A 60 -13.79 10.60 -9.91
C GLU A 60 -15.11 10.03 -10.47
N PRO A 61 -16.19 10.83 -10.56
CA PRO A 61 -17.51 10.35 -10.98
C PRO A 61 -17.53 9.67 -12.35
N ARG A 62 -16.67 10.09 -13.28
CA ARG A 62 -16.57 9.46 -14.62
C ARG A 62 -15.99 8.05 -14.59
N LEU A 63 -15.22 7.73 -13.55
CA LEU A 63 -14.60 6.43 -13.36
C LEU A 63 -15.45 5.49 -12.50
N ALA A 64 -16.44 5.98 -11.76
CA ALA A 64 -17.27 5.15 -10.88
C ALA A 64 -17.84 3.88 -11.54
N PRO A 65 -18.33 3.90 -12.80
CA PRO A 65 -18.81 2.68 -13.47
C PRO A 65 -17.73 1.64 -13.78
N LEU A 66 -16.45 2.04 -13.78
CA LEU A 66 -15.30 1.18 -14.07
C LEU A 66 -14.71 0.52 -12.81
N LEU A 67 -15.30 0.76 -11.64
CA LEU A 67 -14.84 0.18 -10.39
C LEU A 67 -14.89 -1.37 -10.46
N PRO A 68 -13.77 -2.08 -10.24
CA PRO A 68 -13.76 -3.54 -10.29
C PRO A 68 -14.67 -4.14 -9.21
N ALA A 69 -15.49 -5.12 -9.61
CA ALA A 69 -16.41 -5.83 -8.72
C ALA A 69 -15.68 -6.74 -7.72
N VAL A 70 -14.59 -7.38 -8.16
CA VAL A 70 -13.73 -8.21 -7.31
C VAL A 70 -12.45 -7.44 -7.03
N ARG A 71 -12.16 -7.21 -5.74
CA ARG A 71 -10.95 -6.53 -5.26
C ARG A 71 -10.26 -7.38 -4.22
N ARG A 72 -8.93 -7.24 -4.14
CA ARG A 72 -8.10 -7.95 -3.15
C ARG A 72 -7.95 -7.20 -1.84
N ALA A 73 -8.29 -5.92 -1.79
CA ALA A 73 -8.16 -5.06 -0.63
C ALA A 73 -9.35 -4.09 -0.53
N PRO A 74 -9.66 -3.57 0.67
CA PRO A 74 -10.62 -2.49 0.83
C PRO A 74 -10.14 -1.22 0.13
N LEU A 75 -11.07 -0.30 -0.18
CA LEU A 75 -10.76 0.98 -0.80
C LEU A 75 -9.92 1.87 0.13
N LEU A 76 -10.14 1.77 1.43
CA LEU A 76 -9.27 2.33 2.46
C LEU A 76 -9.34 1.48 3.73
N CYS A 77 -8.23 1.44 4.46
CA CYS A 77 -8.16 0.86 5.80
C CYS A 77 -7.13 1.63 6.63
N PHE A 78 -7.59 2.24 7.73
CA PHE A 78 -6.78 3.02 8.65
C PHE A 78 -7.02 2.56 10.09
N GLY A 79 -5.94 2.41 10.85
CA GLY A 79 -6.01 2.32 12.29
C GLY A 79 -6.04 3.71 12.92
N VAL A 80 -6.74 3.81 14.05
CA VAL A 80 -6.77 5.00 14.91
C VAL A 80 -5.94 4.71 16.16
N PHE A 81 -4.97 5.57 16.46
CA PHE A 81 -3.96 5.35 17.50
C PHE A 81 -3.86 6.55 18.45
N ALA A 82 -3.46 6.29 19.70
CA ALA A 82 -3.22 7.37 20.67
C ALA A 82 -1.90 8.12 20.37
N ALA A 83 -0.86 7.37 19.98
CA ALA A 83 0.48 7.86 19.67
C ALA A 83 1.24 6.81 18.84
N PRO A 84 2.37 7.18 18.21
CA PRO A 84 3.37 6.22 17.77
C PRO A 84 3.94 5.43 18.96
N ASP A 85 4.32 4.18 18.72
CA ASP A 85 4.93 3.29 19.71
C ASP A 85 6.45 3.18 19.45
N GLU A 86 7.23 3.91 20.25
CA GLU A 86 8.70 3.92 20.14
C GLU A 86 9.33 2.61 20.58
N SER A 87 8.79 1.95 21.61
CA SER A 87 9.23 0.63 22.07
C SER A 87 9.06 -0.42 20.97
N ALA A 88 7.87 -0.48 20.37
CA ALA A 88 7.58 -1.40 19.27
C ALA A 88 8.44 -1.10 18.04
N ALA A 89 8.81 0.15 17.79
CA ALA A 89 9.73 0.50 16.70
C ALA A 89 11.11 -0.12 16.90
N LYS A 90 11.66 -0.06 18.11
CA LYS A 90 12.96 -0.67 18.42
C LYS A 90 12.90 -2.19 18.30
N GLU A 91 11.91 -2.82 18.94
CA GLU A 91 11.74 -4.28 18.91
C GLU A 91 11.53 -4.80 17.48
N LEU A 92 10.74 -4.10 16.67
CA LEU A 92 10.52 -4.47 15.27
C LEU A 92 11.80 -4.40 14.45
N LEU A 93 12.60 -3.34 14.60
CA LEU A 93 13.87 -3.20 13.87
C LEU A 93 14.86 -4.30 14.27
N GLU A 94 14.96 -4.63 15.56
CA GLU A 94 15.79 -5.73 16.06
C GLU A 94 15.33 -7.08 15.49
N ALA A 95 14.02 -7.35 15.53
CA ALA A 95 13.45 -8.58 14.96
C ALA A 95 13.68 -8.65 13.44
N ALA A 96 13.58 -7.53 12.73
CA ALA A 96 13.79 -7.46 11.29
C ALA A 96 15.25 -7.82 10.92
N GLN A 97 16.23 -7.32 11.67
CA GLN A 97 17.64 -7.66 11.47
C GLN A 97 17.92 -9.15 11.67
N HIS A 98 17.30 -9.77 12.68
CA HIS A 98 17.46 -11.21 12.93
C HIS A 98 16.82 -12.08 11.84
N GLN A 99 15.70 -11.63 11.27
CA GLN A 99 14.95 -12.39 10.26
C GLN A 99 15.45 -12.15 8.83
N MET A 100 16.16 -11.05 8.57
CA MET A 100 16.66 -10.65 7.26
C MET A 100 17.50 -11.74 6.55
N PRO A 101 18.44 -12.44 7.19
CA PRO A 101 19.31 -13.41 6.49
C PRO A 101 18.55 -14.61 5.89
N ALA A 102 17.38 -14.93 6.42
CA ALA A 102 16.54 -16.03 5.94
C ALA A 102 15.48 -15.59 4.92
N ALA A 103 15.42 -14.29 4.59
CA ALA A 103 14.40 -13.73 3.71
C ALA A 103 14.92 -13.51 2.29
N GLY A 104 14.04 -13.72 1.32
CA GLY A 104 14.37 -13.53 -0.09
C GLY A 104 13.16 -13.66 -1.00
N LEU A 105 13.36 -13.30 -2.26
CA LEU A 105 12.40 -13.50 -3.35
C LEU A 105 13.03 -14.40 -4.40
N SER A 106 12.23 -15.28 -4.99
CA SER A 106 12.60 -15.93 -6.25
C SER A 106 12.77 -14.88 -7.36
N THR A 107 13.34 -15.30 -8.48
CA THR A 107 13.32 -14.50 -9.71
C THR A 107 11.88 -14.06 -10.00
N PRO A 108 11.62 -12.74 -10.18
CA PRO A 108 10.30 -12.25 -10.54
C PRO A 108 9.90 -12.72 -11.94
N GLU A 109 8.68 -13.21 -12.06
CA GLU A 109 8.06 -13.64 -13.32
C GLU A 109 6.96 -12.65 -13.72
N PRO A 110 6.99 -12.13 -14.96
CA PRO A 110 5.95 -11.23 -15.44
C PRO A 110 4.65 -12.00 -15.72
N TYR A 111 3.51 -11.37 -15.44
CA TYR A 111 2.20 -11.93 -15.81
C TYR A 111 1.90 -11.76 -17.31
N TRP A 112 2.51 -10.75 -17.93
CA TRP A 112 2.33 -10.46 -19.33
C TRP A 112 3.50 -11.06 -20.11
N SER A 113 3.19 -11.71 -21.21
CA SER A 113 4.20 -12.01 -22.22
C SER A 113 4.62 -10.72 -22.95
N GLU A 114 5.75 -10.75 -23.64
CA GLU A 114 6.18 -9.63 -24.47
C GLU A 114 5.12 -9.24 -25.54
N PRO A 115 4.47 -10.18 -26.26
CA PRO A 115 3.35 -9.84 -27.15
C PRO A 115 2.17 -9.14 -26.47
N ASP A 116 1.81 -9.54 -25.24
CA ASP A 116 0.73 -8.90 -24.48
C ASP A 116 1.08 -7.44 -24.17
N TYR A 117 2.32 -7.22 -23.73
CA TYR A 117 2.83 -5.89 -23.46
C TYR A 117 2.84 -5.01 -24.72
N LEU A 118 3.36 -5.53 -25.85
CA LEU A 118 3.40 -4.78 -27.11
C LEU A 118 2.00 -4.39 -27.60
N THR A 119 1.02 -5.28 -27.42
CA THR A 119 -0.39 -4.99 -27.75
C THR A 119 -0.93 -3.82 -26.92
N ALA A 120 -0.70 -3.84 -25.60
CA ALA A 120 -1.12 -2.75 -24.72
C ALA A 120 -0.36 -1.44 -25.01
N PHE A 121 0.93 -1.54 -25.32
CA PHE A 121 1.79 -0.40 -25.64
C PHE A 121 1.34 0.30 -26.93
N GLU A 122 1.08 -0.45 -28.00
CA GLU A 122 0.61 0.13 -29.26
C GLU A 122 -0.74 0.85 -29.10
N ARG A 123 -1.62 0.33 -28.23
CA ARG A 123 -2.88 1.02 -27.89
C ARG A 123 -2.64 2.36 -27.19
N VAL A 124 -1.74 2.40 -26.21
CA VAL A 124 -1.35 3.66 -25.55
C VAL A 124 -0.76 4.65 -26.56
N LYS A 125 0.13 4.17 -27.43
CA LYS A 125 0.77 4.99 -28.47
C LYS A 125 -0.26 5.57 -29.44
N ALA A 126 -1.28 4.79 -29.81
CA ALA A 126 -2.37 5.25 -30.67
C ALA A 126 -3.20 6.38 -30.02
N TYR A 127 -3.52 6.27 -28.72
CA TYR A 127 -4.21 7.35 -28.00
C TYR A 127 -3.37 8.63 -27.94
N ILE A 128 -2.06 8.51 -27.76
CA ILE A 128 -1.15 9.67 -27.79
C ILE A 128 -1.13 10.31 -29.18
N ALA A 129 -1.01 9.50 -30.24
CA ALA A 129 -0.98 9.99 -31.62
C ALA A 129 -2.31 10.66 -32.04
N ALA A 130 -3.44 10.19 -31.52
CA ALA A 130 -4.75 10.79 -31.74
C ALA A 130 -4.96 12.11 -30.96
N GLY A 131 -4.08 12.42 -30.00
CA GLY A 131 -4.22 13.57 -29.12
C GLY A 131 -5.19 13.38 -27.95
N ASP A 132 -5.63 12.13 -27.70
CA ASP A 132 -6.55 11.82 -26.61
C ASP A 132 -5.88 11.97 -25.23
N ILE A 133 -4.58 11.63 -25.16
CA ILE A 133 -3.74 11.77 -23.97
C ILE A 133 -2.34 12.22 -24.35
N TYR A 134 -1.60 12.81 -23.41
CA TYR A 134 -0.19 13.16 -23.62
C TYR A 134 0.77 12.11 -23.07
N GLN A 135 0.36 11.37 -22.04
CA GLN A 135 1.15 10.34 -21.38
C GLN A 135 0.24 9.32 -20.70
N ALA A 136 0.64 8.06 -20.68
CA ALA A 136 0.11 7.05 -19.77
C ALA A 136 1.26 6.33 -19.05
N ASN A 137 1.04 5.96 -17.78
CA ASN A 137 1.92 5.04 -17.07
C ASN A 137 1.44 3.60 -17.32
N LEU A 138 2.06 2.90 -18.26
CA LEU A 138 1.75 1.51 -18.56
C LEU A 138 2.59 0.58 -17.67
N THR A 139 1.93 -0.13 -16.76
CA THR A 139 2.56 -1.10 -15.86
C THR A 139 1.89 -2.47 -16.01
N PHE A 140 2.63 -3.53 -15.64
CA PHE A 140 2.13 -4.89 -15.61
C PHE A 140 2.55 -5.58 -14.30
N PRO A 141 1.75 -6.55 -13.80
CA PRO A 141 2.08 -7.24 -12.57
C PRO A 141 3.22 -8.24 -12.77
N MET A 142 4.02 -8.42 -11.72
CA MET A 142 5.02 -9.48 -11.60
C MET A 142 4.73 -10.29 -10.32
N SER A 143 5.07 -11.58 -10.33
CA SER A 143 5.05 -12.42 -9.13
C SER A 143 6.42 -12.98 -8.80
N ALA A 144 6.67 -13.17 -7.52
CA ALA A 144 7.80 -13.93 -7.01
C ALA A 144 7.34 -14.75 -5.80
N ARG A 145 8.06 -15.82 -5.49
CA ARG A 145 7.84 -16.61 -4.26
C ARG A 145 8.70 -16.03 -3.15
N ARG A 146 8.08 -15.73 -2.00
CA ARG A 146 8.76 -15.25 -0.80
C ARG A 146 9.32 -16.41 0.02
N GLN A 147 10.54 -16.22 0.52
CA GLN A 147 11.17 -17.04 1.54
C GLN A 147 11.32 -16.21 2.83
N GLY A 148 11.36 -16.86 3.99
CA GLY A 148 11.45 -16.19 5.29
C GLY A 148 10.14 -15.49 5.70
N SER A 149 10.24 -14.42 6.50
CA SER A 149 9.09 -13.63 6.97
C SER A 149 8.90 -12.35 6.14
N PRO A 150 7.68 -11.75 6.12
CA PRO A 150 7.48 -10.43 5.51
C PRO A 150 8.39 -9.34 6.11
N LEU A 151 8.60 -9.39 7.43
CA LEU A 151 9.46 -8.43 8.14
C LEU A 151 10.93 -8.57 7.74
N GLY A 152 11.44 -9.81 7.65
CA GLY A 152 12.80 -10.07 7.17
C GLY A 152 12.99 -9.64 5.71
N LEU A 153 11.98 -9.88 4.87
CA LEU A 153 12.02 -9.45 3.47
C LEU A 153 12.04 -7.93 3.36
N TYR A 154 11.20 -7.24 4.14
CA TYR A 154 11.18 -5.78 4.19
C TYR A 154 12.55 -5.21 4.62
N ALA A 155 13.21 -5.81 5.63
CA ALA A 155 14.56 -5.42 6.01
C ALA A 155 15.59 -5.64 4.88
N ALA A 156 15.53 -6.78 4.18
CA ALA A 156 16.42 -7.06 3.06
C ALA A 156 16.25 -6.04 1.92
N LEU A 157 15.00 -5.71 1.58
CA LEU A 157 14.68 -4.71 0.55
C LEU A 157 15.18 -3.31 0.93
N ARG A 158 15.02 -2.89 2.19
CA ARG A 158 15.54 -1.61 2.68
C ARG A 158 17.05 -1.49 2.56
N GLY A 159 17.77 -2.59 2.75
CA GLY A 159 19.23 -2.63 2.61
C GLY A 159 19.70 -2.46 1.16
N VAL A 160 18.94 -2.99 0.19
CA VAL A 160 19.28 -2.92 -1.24
C VAL A 160 18.82 -1.60 -1.87
N GLN A 161 17.65 -1.11 -1.48
CA GLN A 161 17.04 0.10 -2.05
C GLN A 161 16.54 1.02 -0.93
N PRO A 162 17.42 1.85 -0.35
CA PRO A 162 17.00 2.83 0.65
C PRO A 162 16.11 3.88 -0.01
N VAL A 163 14.84 3.91 0.41
CA VAL A 163 13.85 4.90 -0.04
C VAL A 163 13.44 5.80 1.13
N ARG A 164 13.08 7.04 0.82
CA ARG A 164 12.62 8.01 1.84
C ARG A 164 11.27 7.65 2.47
N HIS A 165 10.45 6.87 1.76
CA HIS A 165 9.06 6.60 2.14
C HIS A 165 8.75 5.10 2.15
N GLY A 166 9.60 4.30 2.78
CA GLY A 166 9.31 2.88 2.98
C GLY A 166 8.33 2.67 4.14
N ALA A 167 7.46 1.68 3.98
CA ALA A 167 6.50 1.28 5.01
C ALA A 167 6.22 -0.22 4.96
N MET A 168 5.92 -0.80 6.11
CA MET A 168 5.38 -2.15 6.24
C MET A 168 3.98 -2.08 6.84
N VAL A 169 2.98 -2.59 6.13
CA VAL A 169 1.57 -2.54 6.53
C VAL A 169 1.09 -3.95 6.84
N ALA A 170 0.62 -4.15 8.07
CA ALA A 170 0.01 -5.38 8.54
C ALA A 170 -1.21 -5.03 9.41
N LEU A 171 -2.18 -4.32 8.82
CA LEU A 171 -3.51 -4.16 9.39
C LEU A 171 -4.36 -5.31 8.84
N GLY A 172 -4.90 -6.20 9.67
CA GLY A 172 -5.49 -7.47 9.22
C GLY A 172 -6.60 -7.41 8.15
N ALA A 173 -7.12 -6.21 7.83
CA ALA A 173 -8.07 -5.97 6.73
C ALA A 173 -7.39 -5.70 5.36
N ILE A 174 -6.08 -5.45 5.34
CA ILE A 174 -5.25 -5.40 4.12
C ILE A 174 -4.49 -6.73 4.09
N PRO A 175 -4.62 -7.56 3.04
CA PRO A 175 -3.85 -8.79 2.96
C PRO A 175 -2.36 -8.48 3.08
N GLY A 176 -1.68 -9.13 4.03
CA GLY A 176 -0.23 -9.17 4.04
C GLY A 176 0.24 -9.99 2.83
N GLY A 177 1.17 -9.45 2.06
CA GLY A 177 1.87 -10.19 0.99
C GLY A 177 2.78 -11.30 1.53
#